data_AF-A0A4W5JWM5-F1
#
_entry.id   AF-A0A4W5JWM5-F1
#
_cell.length_a   1.000
_cell.length_b   1.000
_cell.length_c   1.000
_cell.angle_alpha   90.00
_cell.angle_beta   90.00
_cell.angle_gamma   90.00
#
_symmetry.space_group_name_H-M   'P 1'
#
loop_
_entity.id
_entity.type
_entity.pdbx_description
1 polymer ?
#
loop_
_entity_poly.entity_id
_entity_poly.type
_entity_poly.pdbx_seq_one_letter_code
_entity_poly.pdbx_strand_id
1 'polypeptide(L)'
;MLPVIFLLKTKPQRLEASCQMCLPLIRAIQTVSKSALEKRWRSHSLLLLPKVKTSWTDKADVITAGLAYLKNHLDTITQDETEHLRQHSSDEEDFFSSLTTKRSEGTGELDGYPASPSDKMDSLHLFPYIKKLSLKLNTGLPASAACEPLF
;
A
#
# COMPACT_ATOMS: atom_id res chain seq x y z
N MET A 1 -5.76 -1.09 8.36
CA MET A 1 -5.05 -1.89 9.39
C MET A 1 -4.06 -1.07 10.22
N LEU A 2 -3.33 -0.10 9.65
CA LEU A 2 -2.34 0.72 10.38
C LEU A 2 -2.85 1.41 11.67
N PRO A 3 -4.06 2.00 11.72
CA PRO A 3 -4.57 2.60 12.95
C PRO A 3 -4.77 1.57 14.07
N VAL A 4 -5.24 0.36 13.72
CA VAL A 4 -5.42 -0.75 14.67
C VAL A 4 -4.08 -1.21 15.23
N ILE A 5 -3.04 -1.21 14.40
CA ILE A 5 -1.67 -1.54 14.79
C ILE A 5 -1.11 -0.51 15.77
N PHE A 6 -1.27 0.78 15.46
CA PHE A 6 -0.87 1.86 16.37
C PHE A 6 -1.61 1.78 17.71
N LEU A 7 -2.91 1.45 17.67
CA LEU A 7 -3.73 1.18 18.86
C LEU A 7 -3.22 -0.04 19.66
N LEU A 8 -2.86 -1.13 18.98
CA LEU A 8 -2.29 -2.33 19.60
C LEU A 8 -0.88 -2.08 20.18
N LYS A 9 -0.17 -1.05 19.74
CA LYS A 9 1.13 -0.66 20.31
C LYS A 9 0.95 0.22 21.54
N THR A 10 0.06 1.20 21.47
CA THR A 10 -0.13 2.25 22.50
C THR A 10 -0.96 1.77 23.69
N LYS A 11 -1.98 0.93 23.47
CA LYS A 11 -2.84 0.44 24.57
C LYS A 11 -2.09 -0.47 25.57
N PRO A 12 -1.28 -1.45 25.14
CA PRO A 12 -0.53 -2.29 26.07
C PRO A 12 0.53 -1.52 26.85
N GLN A 13 1.17 -0.51 26.23
CA GLN A 13 2.14 0.36 26.93
C GLN A 13 1.47 1.15 28.06
N ARG A 14 0.25 1.64 27.84
CA ARG A 14 -0.52 2.33 28.88
C ARG A 14 -0.95 1.37 30.00
N LEU A 15 -1.31 0.14 29.63
CA LEU A 15 -1.67 -0.91 30.59
C LEU A 15 -0.47 -1.36 31.43
N GLU A 16 0.72 -1.45 30.84
CA GLU A 16 1.97 -1.78 31.54
C GLU A 16 2.30 -0.76 32.63
N ALA A 17 2.01 0.53 32.41
CA ALA A 17 2.18 1.58 33.42
C ALA A 17 1.15 1.51 34.56
N SER A 18 0.02 0.82 34.37
CA SER A 18 -1.10 0.80 35.33
C SER A 18 -1.30 -0.53 36.05
N CYS A 19 -0.77 -1.65 35.52
CA CYS A 19 -1.10 -2.99 35.99
C CYS A 19 0.16 -3.80 36.31
N GLN A 20 0.45 -3.97 37.61
CA GLN A 20 1.62 -4.74 38.06
C GLN A 20 1.39 -6.27 38.06
N MET A 21 0.15 -6.74 38.19
CA MET A 21 -0.13 -8.17 38.31
C MET A 21 -0.18 -8.91 36.97
N CYS A 22 -0.44 -8.23 35.86
CA CYS A 22 -0.59 -8.83 34.53
C CYS A 22 0.57 -8.55 33.58
N LEU A 23 1.71 -8.07 34.10
CA LEU A 23 2.92 -7.75 33.33
C LEU A 23 3.37 -8.88 32.38
N PRO A 24 3.42 -10.16 32.80
CA PRO A 24 3.79 -11.26 31.89
C PRO A 24 2.84 -11.41 30.70
N LEU A 25 1.54 -11.23 30.93
CA LEU A 25 0.52 -11.32 29.89
C LEU A 25 0.58 -10.13 28.92
N ILE A 26 0.77 -8.92 29.46
CA ILE A 26 0.93 -7.70 28.65
C ILE A 26 2.17 -7.83 27.75
N ARG A 27 3.28 -8.35 28.29
CA ARG A 27 4.50 -8.60 27.51
C ARG A 27 4.29 -9.69 26.46
N ALA A 28 3.59 -10.78 26.77
CA ALA A 28 3.25 -11.81 25.80
C ALA A 28 2.37 -11.26 24.65
N ILE A 29 1.39 -10.41 24.95
CA ILE A 29 0.57 -9.75 23.91
C ILE A 29 1.42 -8.81 23.06
N GLN A 30 2.35 -8.06 23.66
CA GLN A 30 3.26 -7.20 22.92
C GLN A 30 4.21 -8.00 22.00
N THR A 31 4.74 -9.14 22.44
CA THR A 31 5.64 -9.98 21.62
C THR A 31 4.88 -10.68 20.48
N VAL A 32 3.69 -11.21 20.77
CA VAL A 32 2.82 -11.81 19.76
C VAL A 32 2.36 -10.75 18.76
N SER A 33 1.99 -9.55 19.23
CA SER A 33 1.63 -8.44 18.36
C SER A 33 2.80 -8.07 17.46
N LYS A 34 4.01 -7.82 17.99
CA LYS A 34 5.20 -7.50 17.19
C LYS A 34 5.50 -8.57 16.12
N SER A 35 5.47 -9.86 16.49
CA SER A 35 5.80 -10.95 15.57
C SER A 35 4.72 -11.22 14.53
N ALA A 36 3.43 -11.15 14.88
CA ALA A 36 2.32 -11.28 13.93
C ALA A 36 2.27 -10.09 12.97
N LEU A 37 2.62 -8.92 13.50
CA LEU A 37 2.73 -7.69 12.74
C LEU A 37 3.84 -7.84 11.70
N GLU A 38 5.08 -8.14 12.13
CA GLU A 38 6.24 -8.40 11.25
C GLU A 38 5.96 -9.41 10.13
N LYS A 39 5.25 -10.52 10.44
CA LYS A 39 4.92 -11.56 9.46
C LYS A 39 3.84 -11.15 8.44
N ARG A 40 2.92 -10.26 8.80
CA ARG A 40 1.73 -9.94 7.97
C ARG A 40 1.89 -8.66 7.15
N TRP A 41 2.97 -7.91 7.32
CA TRP A 41 3.16 -6.71 6.51
C TRP A 41 3.43 -7.06 5.05
N ARG A 42 2.44 -6.80 4.21
CA ARG A 42 2.72 -6.23 2.89
C ARG A 42 3.04 -4.74 3.08
N SER A 43 4.18 -4.43 3.72
CA SER A 43 4.65 -3.06 3.99
C SER A 43 4.56 -2.17 2.75
N HIS A 44 4.77 -2.77 1.58
CA HIS A 44 4.74 -2.13 0.27
C HIS A 44 3.37 -1.52 -0.09
N SER A 45 2.25 -2.13 0.33
CA SER A 45 0.89 -1.62 0.04
C SER A 45 0.59 -0.29 0.74
N LEU A 46 1.27 -0.04 1.86
CA LEU A 46 1.10 1.16 2.67
C LEU A 46 1.72 2.40 2.03
N LEU A 47 2.81 2.22 1.28
CA LEU A 47 3.47 3.30 0.55
C LEU A 47 2.53 3.92 -0.50
N LEU A 48 1.58 3.14 -1.02
CA LEU A 48 0.59 3.56 -2.03
C LEU A 48 -0.59 4.34 -1.44
N LEU A 49 -0.63 4.58 -0.13
CA LEU A 49 -1.64 5.42 0.52
C LEU A 49 -1.11 6.86 0.65
N PRO A 50 -1.75 7.87 0.03
CA PRO A 50 -1.24 9.24 0.02
C PRO A 50 -0.98 9.83 1.41
N LYS A 51 -1.82 9.47 2.40
CA LYS A 51 -1.67 9.93 3.80
C LYS A 51 -0.52 9.27 4.57
N VAL A 52 0.01 8.16 4.07
CA VAL A 52 0.89 7.27 4.84
C VAL A 52 2.27 7.17 4.21
N LYS A 53 2.40 7.25 2.88
CA LYS A 53 3.65 7.28 2.09
C LYS A 53 4.88 6.78 2.86
N THR A 54 5.70 7.70 3.37
CA THR A 54 6.94 7.43 4.14
C THR A 54 6.83 7.78 5.62
N SER A 55 5.74 8.44 6.06
CA SER A 55 5.60 8.96 7.43
C SER A 55 5.37 7.89 8.51
N TRP A 56 5.15 6.64 8.11
CA TRP A 56 4.87 5.53 9.02
C TRP A 56 6.11 4.77 9.53
N THR A 57 7.29 5.01 8.93
CA THR A 57 8.53 4.32 9.30
C THR A 57 9.74 5.22 9.12
N ASP A 58 10.59 5.29 10.14
CA ASP A 58 11.89 6.00 10.07
C ASP A 58 13.00 5.12 9.47
N LYS A 59 12.71 3.83 9.23
CA LYS A 59 13.68 2.87 8.68
C LYS A 59 13.80 3.03 7.17
N ALA A 60 14.89 3.63 6.71
CA ALA A 60 15.20 3.80 5.28
C ALA A 60 15.19 2.48 4.51
N ASP A 61 15.75 1.40 5.08
CA ASP A 61 15.83 0.07 4.45
C ASP A 61 14.44 -0.52 4.13
N VAL A 62 13.45 -0.22 4.96
CA VAL A 62 12.06 -0.68 4.76
C VAL A 62 11.39 0.11 3.64
N ILE A 63 11.71 1.40 3.51
CA ILE A 63 11.19 2.26 2.45
C ILE A 63 11.81 1.86 1.11
N THR A 64 13.12 1.62 1.05
CA THR A 64 13.81 1.21 -0.18
C THR A 64 13.38 -0.16 -0.66
N ALA A 65 13.27 -1.15 0.23
CA ALA A 65 12.67 -2.45 -0.10
C ALA A 65 11.19 -2.29 -0.54
N GLY A 66 10.47 -1.41 0.15
CA GLY A 66 9.17 -0.83 -0.18
C GLY A 66 9.02 -0.50 -1.67
N LEU A 67 9.83 0.45 -2.10
CA LEU A 67 9.84 1.00 -3.45
C LEU A 67 10.32 -0.01 -4.49
N ALA A 68 11.35 -0.81 -4.18
CA ALA A 68 11.85 -1.84 -5.09
C ALA A 68 10.78 -2.89 -5.42
N TYR A 69 9.99 -3.32 -4.43
CA TYR A 69 8.87 -4.23 -4.65
C TYR A 69 7.77 -3.57 -5.50
N LEU A 70 7.42 -2.32 -5.20
CA LEU A 70 6.41 -1.59 -5.97
C LEU A 70 6.83 -1.45 -7.43
N LYS A 71 8.09 -1.12 -7.69
CA LYS A 71 8.67 -1.03 -9.03
C LYS A 71 8.47 -2.31 -9.83
N ASN A 72 8.87 -3.46 -9.28
CA ASN A 72 8.69 -4.76 -9.95
C ASN A 72 7.22 -5.07 -10.25
N HIS A 73 6.32 -4.75 -9.31
CA HIS A 73 4.88 -4.95 -9.50
C HIS A 73 4.27 -4.01 -10.53
N LEU A 74 4.81 -2.79 -10.64
CA LEU A 74 4.34 -1.81 -11.59
C LEU A 74 4.80 -2.17 -13.00
N ASP A 75 6.04 -2.64 -13.17
CA ASP A 75 6.57 -3.16 -14.43
C ASP A 75 5.71 -4.33 -14.95
N THR A 76 5.25 -5.20 -14.03
CA THR A 76 4.32 -6.30 -14.37
C THR A 76 2.97 -5.78 -14.87
N ILE A 77 2.41 -4.75 -14.22
CA ILE A 77 1.12 -4.16 -14.62
C ILE A 77 1.23 -3.43 -15.97
N THR A 78 2.34 -2.73 -16.21
CA THR A 78 2.58 -2.07 -17.49
C THR A 78 2.73 -3.07 -18.64
N GLN A 79 3.37 -4.22 -18.37
CA GLN A 79 3.54 -5.28 -19.37
C GLN A 79 2.21 -5.96 -19.71
N ASP A 80 1.39 -6.30 -18.70
CA ASP A 80 0.04 -6.84 -18.89
C ASP A 80 -0.84 -5.91 -19.74
N GLU A 81 -0.77 -4.59 -19.52
CA GLU A 81 -1.52 -3.62 -20.31
C GLU A 81 -1.05 -3.54 -21.76
N THR A 82 0.26 -3.57 -22.02
CA THR A 82 0.78 -3.56 -23.41
C THR A 82 0.36 -4.81 -24.19
N GLU A 83 0.27 -5.96 -23.54
CA GLU A 83 -0.17 -7.21 -24.18
C GLU A 83 -1.70 -7.22 -24.39
N HIS A 84 -2.47 -6.67 -23.44
CA HIS A 84 -3.93 -6.55 -23.57
C HIS A 84 -4.34 -5.52 -24.64
N LEU A 85 -3.58 -4.43 -24.80
CA LEU A 85 -3.80 -3.43 -25.84
C LEU A 85 -3.48 -3.99 -27.24
N ARG A 86 -2.45 -4.83 -27.35
CA ARG A 86 -2.09 -5.55 -28.59
C ARG A 86 -3.18 -6.53 -29.04
N GLN A 87 -3.91 -7.14 -28.10
CA GLN A 87 -5.00 -8.07 -28.40
C GLN A 87 -6.32 -7.40 -28.81
N HIS A 88 -6.51 -6.12 -28.44
CA HIS A 88 -7.73 -5.36 -28.73
C HIS A 88 -7.59 -4.31 -29.85
N SER A 89 -6.45 -4.28 -30.54
CA SER A 89 -6.18 -3.40 -31.69
C SER A 89 -6.97 -3.84 -32.94
N SER A 90 -8.29 -3.67 -32.90
CA SER A 90 -9.15 -3.62 -34.09
C SER A 90 -9.31 -2.15 -34.49
N ASP A 91 -8.51 -1.76 -35.48
CA ASP A 91 -8.62 -0.62 -36.41
C ASP A 91 -9.74 0.40 -36.12
N GLU A 92 -9.47 1.43 -35.32
CA GLU A 92 -10.08 2.76 -35.44
C GLU A 92 -9.05 3.77 -34.87
N GLU A 93 -8.42 4.56 -35.72
CA GLU A 93 -7.42 5.58 -35.37
C GLU A 93 -8.04 6.67 -34.49
N ASP A 94 -7.93 6.50 -33.17
CA ASP A 94 -8.46 7.45 -32.19
C ASP A 94 -7.59 8.71 -32.19
N PHE A 95 -8.08 9.82 -32.76
CA PHE A 95 -7.36 11.08 -32.98
C PHE A 95 -6.65 11.67 -31.72
N PHE A 96 -7.12 11.29 -30.53
CA PHE A 96 -6.56 11.70 -29.23
C PHE A 96 -5.48 10.76 -28.68
N SER A 97 -5.21 9.63 -29.33
CA SER A 97 -4.17 8.68 -28.92
C SER A 97 -2.77 9.30 -28.90
N SER A 98 -2.50 10.30 -29.77
CA SER A 98 -1.23 11.05 -29.77
C SER A 98 -1.07 12.02 -28.58
N LEU A 99 -2.18 12.44 -27.96
CA LEU A 99 -2.18 13.36 -26.81
C LEU A 99 -2.09 12.61 -25.48
N THR A 100 -2.51 11.34 -25.44
CA THR A 100 -2.43 10.49 -24.25
C THR A 100 -1.16 9.65 -24.18
N THR A 101 -0.41 9.51 -25.28
CA THR A 101 0.90 8.83 -25.32
C THR A 101 2.05 9.71 -24.83
N LYS A 102 1.88 10.41 -23.71
CA LYS A 102 3.01 10.47 -22.78
C LYS A 102 3.03 9.11 -22.12
N ARG A 103 3.82 8.18 -22.70
CA ARG A 103 4.23 6.93 -22.07
C ARG A 103 4.76 7.32 -20.69
N SER A 104 3.87 7.31 -19.71
CA SER A 104 4.23 7.32 -18.32
C SER A 104 4.84 5.95 -18.15
N GLU A 105 6.16 5.86 -18.35
CA GLU A 105 6.94 4.72 -17.91
C GLU A 105 6.48 4.52 -16.47
N GLY A 106 5.73 3.46 -16.16
CA GLY A 106 5.06 3.36 -14.86
C GLY A 106 6.08 3.58 -13.73
N THR A 107 7.32 3.14 -13.95
CA THR A 107 8.49 3.38 -13.12
C THR A 107 8.73 4.87 -12.79
N GLY A 108 8.51 5.79 -13.74
CA GLY A 108 8.63 7.24 -13.55
C GLY A 108 7.51 7.87 -12.70
N GLU A 109 6.33 7.25 -12.60
CA GLU A 109 5.31 7.68 -11.63
C GLU A 109 5.76 7.42 -10.19
N LEU A 110 6.47 6.31 -9.98
CA LEU A 110 6.92 5.89 -8.65
C LEU A 110 7.94 6.86 -8.05
N ASP A 111 8.70 7.59 -8.86
CA ASP A 111 9.60 8.65 -8.40
C ASP A 111 8.84 9.96 -8.09
N GLY A 112 7.82 10.29 -8.88
CA GLY A 112 7.03 11.52 -8.71
C GLY A 112 6.00 11.46 -7.57
N TYR A 113 5.40 10.29 -7.33
CA TYR A 113 4.36 10.11 -6.33
C TYR A 113 4.80 10.30 -4.85
N PRO A 114 5.92 9.73 -4.37
CA PRO A 114 6.38 9.96 -3.00
C PRO A 114 6.83 11.41 -2.79
N ALA A 115 7.31 12.09 -3.82
CA ALA A 115 7.68 13.52 -3.79
C ALA A 115 6.46 14.46 -3.82
N SER A 116 5.28 13.98 -4.21
CA SER A 116 4.06 14.80 -4.24
C SER A 116 3.64 15.20 -2.81
N PRO A 117 3.40 16.49 -2.54
CA PRO A 117 3.00 16.97 -1.21
C PRO A 117 1.51 16.71 -0.88
N SER A 118 0.73 16.12 -1.80
CA SER A 118 -0.69 15.91 -1.59
C SER A 118 -0.99 14.61 -0.85
N ASP A 119 -1.63 14.74 0.31
CA ASP A 119 -2.15 13.64 1.13
C ASP A 119 -3.61 13.26 0.79
N LYS A 120 -4.24 13.98 -0.14
CA LYS A 120 -5.61 13.70 -0.59
C LYS A 120 -5.65 12.46 -1.49
N MET A 121 -6.70 11.66 -1.39
CA MET A 121 -6.87 10.46 -2.22
C MET A 121 -7.03 10.80 -3.71
N ASP A 122 -7.59 11.99 -4.00
CA ASP A 122 -7.80 12.48 -5.36
C ASP A 122 -6.49 12.69 -6.13
N SER A 123 -5.34 12.81 -5.44
CA SER A 123 -4.03 12.93 -6.09
C SER A 123 -3.62 11.67 -6.86
N LEU A 124 -4.19 10.50 -6.52
CA LEU A 124 -3.95 9.27 -7.25
C LEU A 124 -4.46 9.34 -8.70
N HIS A 125 -5.35 10.27 -9.03
CA HIS A 125 -5.78 10.48 -10.42
C HIS A 125 -4.65 10.98 -11.33
N LEU A 126 -3.60 11.58 -10.75
CA LEU A 126 -2.40 12.03 -11.47
C LEU A 126 -1.42 10.88 -11.76
N PHE A 127 -1.62 9.72 -11.13
CA PHE A 127 -0.72 8.56 -11.21
C PHE A 127 -1.54 7.29 -11.51
N PRO A 128 -2.01 7.09 -12.75
CA PRO A 128 -2.91 6.00 -13.11
C PRO A 128 -2.36 4.60 -12.76
N TYR A 129 -1.06 4.35 -12.95
CA TYR A 129 -0.46 3.04 -12.63
C TYR A 129 -0.37 2.80 -11.13
N ILE A 130 -0.02 3.84 -10.38
CA ILE A 130 0.01 3.79 -8.91
C ILE A 130 -1.40 3.61 -8.34
N LYS A 131 -2.40 4.28 -8.92
CA LYS A 131 -3.81 4.11 -8.55
C LYS A 131 -4.26 2.67 -8.77
N LYS A 132 -3.96 2.09 -9.93
CA LYS A 132 -4.29 0.69 -10.26
C LYS A 132 -3.61 -0.30 -9.31
N LEU A 133 -2.32 -0.12 -9.03
CA LEU A 133 -1.60 -0.95 -8.08
C LEU A 133 -2.14 -0.80 -6.65
N SER A 134 -2.49 0.43 -6.25
CA SER A 134 -3.10 0.73 -4.96
C SER A 134 -4.43 -0.01 -4.79
N LEU A 135 -5.29 0.02 -5.80
CA LEU A 135 -6.54 -0.75 -5.80
C LEU A 135 -6.25 -2.25 -5.68
N LYS A 136 -5.32 -2.81 -6.47
CA LYS A 136 -4.99 -4.24 -6.46
C LYS A 136 -4.48 -4.71 -5.09
N LEU A 137 -3.71 -3.88 -4.38
CA LEU A 137 -3.11 -4.25 -3.10
C LEU A 137 -3.96 -3.89 -1.88
N ASN A 138 -4.84 -2.88 -1.96
CA ASN A 138 -5.58 -2.35 -0.80
C ASN A 138 -7.09 -2.65 -0.80
N THR A 139 -7.66 -3.18 -1.89
CA THR A 139 -9.11 -3.54 -1.92
C THR A 139 -9.42 -4.91 -1.32
N GLY A 140 -8.39 -5.72 -0.98
CA GLY A 140 -8.59 -6.99 -0.31
C GLY A 140 -9.24 -6.82 1.07
N LEU A 141 -10.19 -7.69 1.40
CA LEU A 141 -10.83 -7.70 2.71
C LEU A 141 -9.77 -7.92 3.79
N PRO A 142 -9.70 -7.05 4.82
CA PRO A 142 -8.67 -7.16 5.85
C PRO A 142 -8.86 -8.38 6.76
N ALA A 143 -10.05 -8.97 6.78
CA ALA A 143 -10.42 -10.13 7.58
C ALA A 143 -11.12 -11.18 6.71
N SER A 144 -10.79 -12.45 6.94
CA SER A 144 -11.45 -13.60 6.27
C SER A 144 -12.93 -13.72 6.62
N ALA A 145 -13.35 -13.07 7.71
CA ALA A 145 -14.70 -13.02 8.25
C ALA A 145 -15.46 -11.73 7.90
N ALA A 146 -15.00 -10.95 6.91
CA ALA A 146 -15.62 -9.66 6.64
C ALA A 146 -17.09 -9.74 6.18
N CYS A 147 -17.55 -10.91 5.74
CA CYS A 147 -18.95 -11.16 5.40
C CYS A 147 -19.77 -11.78 6.54
N GLU A 148 -19.20 -12.05 7.72
CA GLU A 148 -19.96 -12.59 8.87
C GLU A 148 -21.22 -11.78 9.24
N PRO A 149 -21.27 -10.45 9.15
CA PRO A 149 -22.50 -9.70 9.45
C PRO A 149 -23.67 -9.97 8.49
N LEU A 150 -23.42 -10.65 7.37
CA LEU A 150 -24.42 -11.06 6.39
C LEU A 150 -24.93 -12.49 6.63
N PHE A 151 -24.35 -13.23 7.57
CA PHE A 151 -24.69 -14.61 7.95
C PHE A 151 -25.25 -14.65 9.38
#